data_AF-A0A1Y4IGP3-F1
#
_entry.id   AF-A0A1Y4IGP3-F1
#
_cell.length_a   1.000
_cell.length_b   1.000
_cell.length_c   1.000
_cell.angle_alpha   90.00
_cell.angle_beta   90.00
_cell.angle_gamma   90.00
#
_symmetry.space_group_name_H-M   'P 1'
#
loop_
_entity.id
_entity.type
_entity.pdbx_description
1 polymer ?
#
loop_
_entity_poly.entity_id
_entity_poly.type
_entity_poly.pdbx_seq_one_letter_code
_entity_poly.pdbx_strand_id
1 'polypeptide(L)'
;MELGYRLIDTAQMYDNEEMVGKAVRESGLPRQDIFLTTKLYRSSASYQKAKAGIEKSLNELQTDYIDLLLIHEPYDNAMEMYEAFKEAYQAGKIRAIGVSNFDARKYQAFIRSCGVIPAVDQVESHVYYPQLSLKKLLNTHEHNESFSSQQQRPEGRKYCHPD
;
A
#
# COMPACT_ATOMS: atom_id res chain seq x y z
N MET A 1 0.73 -0.84 20.00
CA MET A 1 1.92 -1.64 19.67
C MET A 1 2.37 -2.56 20.82
N GLU A 2 1.95 -2.26 22.05
CA GLU A 2 2.13 -3.07 23.26
C GLU A 2 1.67 -4.53 23.09
N LEU A 3 0.59 -4.77 22.34
CA LEU A 3 0.09 -6.13 22.02
C LEU A 3 0.92 -6.89 20.95
N GLY A 4 2.10 -6.39 20.57
CA GLY A 4 3.01 -7.08 19.65
C GLY A 4 2.85 -6.76 18.16
N TYR A 5 1.85 -5.98 17.75
CA TYR A 5 1.71 -5.55 16.35
C TYR A 5 2.92 -4.74 15.88
N ARG A 6 3.40 -5.06 14.67
CA ARG A 6 4.53 -4.37 14.01
C ARG A 6 4.19 -3.82 12.63
N LEU A 7 3.13 -4.29 11.98
CA LEU A 7 2.61 -3.71 10.74
C LEU A 7 1.55 -2.67 11.07
N ILE A 8 1.71 -1.45 10.54
CA ILE A 8 0.73 -0.37 10.60
C ILE A 8 0.43 0.07 9.17
N ASP A 9 -0.85 0.09 8.81
CA ASP A 9 -1.34 0.48 7.49
C ASP A 9 -2.21 1.73 7.61
N THR A 10 -1.84 2.79 6.90
CA THR A 10 -2.61 4.03 6.78
C THR A 10 -2.72 4.46 5.30
N ALA A 11 -3.26 5.64 5.02
CA ALA A 11 -3.29 6.29 3.73
C ALA A 11 -3.49 7.80 3.92
N GLN A 12 -3.00 8.62 2.99
CA GLN A 12 -3.27 10.06 3.01
C GLN A 12 -4.77 10.40 3.04
N MET A 13 -5.59 9.57 2.40
CA MET A 13 -7.05 9.75 2.38
C MET A 13 -7.69 9.62 3.78
N TYR A 14 -7.03 8.94 4.73
CA TYR A 14 -7.56 8.76 6.08
C TYR A 14 -7.33 9.97 6.99
N ASP A 15 -6.53 10.94 6.53
CA ASP A 15 -6.25 12.21 7.22
C ASP A 15 -5.76 12.00 8.67
N ASN A 16 -4.93 10.97 8.89
CA ASN A 16 -4.46 10.58 10.21
C ASN A 16 -2.96 10.18 10.25
N GLU A 17 -2.19 10.46 9.19
CA GLU A 17 -0.76 10.12 9.13
C GLU A 17 0.02 10.76 10.29
N GLU A 18 -0.28 12.01 10.65
CA GLU A 18 0.33 12.69 11.82
C GLU A 18 0.10 11.90 13.12
N MET A 19 -1.12 11.42 13.34
CA MET A 19 -1.46 10.63 14.52
C MET A 19 -0.72 9.30 14.53
N VAL A 20 -0.62 8.63 13.38
CA VAL A 20 0.13 7.39 13.22
C VAL A 20 1.61 7.60 13.51
N GLY A 21 2.21 8.65 12.93
CA GLY A 21 3.62 9.00 13.15
C GLY A 21 3.92 9.31 14.62
N LYS A 22 3.03 10.05 15.28
CA LYS A 22 3.13 10.31 16.72
C LYS A 22 3.07 9.02 17.54
N ALA A 23 2.10 8.14 17.27
CA ALA A 23 1.97 6.87 17.98
C ALA A 23 3.18 5.93 17.78
N VAL A 24 3.74 5.89 16.57
CA VAL A 24 4.97 5.15 16.26
C VAL A 24 6.14 5.69 17.09
N ARG A 25 6.35 7.00 17.11
CA ARG A 25 7.43 7.64 17.90
C ARG A 25 7.24 7.40 19.40
N GLU A 26 6.03 7.56 19.91
CA GLU A 26 5.71 7.40 21.33
C GLU A 26 5.76 5.93 21.80
N SER A 27 5.73 4.96 20.88
CA SER A 27 5.84 3.54 21.21
C SER A 27 7.20 3.15 21.82
N GLY A 28 8.24 3.97 21.61
CA GLY A 28 9.62 3.67 22.06
C GLY A 28 10.29 2.50 21.35
N LEU A 29 9.63 1.87 20.37
CA LEU A 29 10.22 0.79 19.58
C LEU A 29 11.23 1.34 18.56
N PRO A 30 12.31 0.61 18.27
CA PRO A 30 13.19 0.93 17.15
C PRO A 30 12.38 1.04 15.86
N ARG A 31 12.57 2.12 15.09
CA ARG A 31 11.79 2.38 13.85
C ARG A 31 11.85 1.20 12.87
N GLN A 32 12.99 0.52 12.79
CA GLN A 32 13.20 -0.66 11.93
C GLN A 32 12.42 -1.92 12.35
N ASP A 33 11.90 -1.97 13.58
CA ASP A 33 11.06 -3.06 14.05
C ASP A 33 9.59 -2.86 13.65
N ILE A 34 9.26 -1.70 13.07
CA ILE A 34 7.92 -1.32 12.64
C ILE A 34 7.89 -1.34 11.11
N PHE A 35 6.89 -1.99 10.55
CA PHE A 35 6.59 -1.96 9.13
C PHE A 35 5.44 -0.98 8.89
N LEU A 36 5.76 0.18 8.30
CA LEU A 36 4.80 1.26 8.07
C LEU A 36 4.40 1.34 6.60
N THR A 37 3.11 1.14 6.34
CA THR A 37 2.50 1.24 5.01
C THR A 37 1.65 2.51 4.91
N THR A 38 1.79 3.25 3.80
CA THR A 38 0.82 4.31 3.43
C THR A 38 0.50 4.28 1.94
N LYS A 39 -0.45 5.12 1.52
CA LYS A 39 -0.99 5.16 0.15
C LYS A 39 -1.19 6.58 -0.32
N LEU A 40 -0.78 6.84 -1.57
CA LEU A 40 -1.16 8.05 -2.28
C LEU A 40 -2.49 7.84 -3.01
N TYR A 41 -3.36 8.83 -2.94
CA TYR A 41 -4.70 8.79 -3.53
C TYR A 41 -4.86 9.80 -4.66
N ARG A 42 -6.08 9.96 -5.18
CA ARG A 42 -6.42 10.77 -6.36
C ARG A 42 -5.84 12.18 -6.36
N SER A 43 -5.69 12.85 -5.22
CA SER A 43 -5.12 14.21 -5.18
C SER A 43 -3.66 14.24 -5.64
N SER A 44 -2.96 13.11 -5.57
CA SER A 44 -1.57 12.91 -5.97
C SER A 44 -1.41 12.35 -7.40
N ALA A 45 -2.48 12.28 -8.19
CA ALA A 45 -2.51 11.57 -9.49
C ALA A 45 -1.78 12.30 -10.64
N SER A 46 -0.48 12.56 -10.46
CA SER A 46 0.50 12.89 -11.50
C SER A 46 1.90 12.69 -10.91
N TYR A 47 2.93 12.66 -11.75
CA TYR A 47 4.32 12.51 -11.28
C TYR A 47 4.72 13.57 -10.23
N GLN A 48 4.52 14.86 -10.52
CA GLN A 48 4.92 15.94 -9.61
C GLN A 48 4.12 15.93 -8.29
N LYS A 49 2.82 15.63 -8.38
CA LYS A 49 1.97 15.57 -7.19
C LYS A 49 2.26 14.33 -6.35
N ALA A 50 2.66 13.22 -6.97
CA ALA A 50 3.12 12.03 -6.26
C ALA A 50 4.42 12.31 -5.50
N LYS A 51 5.40 13.00 -6.10
CA LYS A 51 6.62 13.43 -5.38
C LYS A 51 6.30 14.30 -4.18
N ALA A 52 5.46 15.32 -4.36
CA ALA A 52 5.01 16.16 -3.25
C ALA A 52 4.25 15.35 -2.18
N GLY A 53 3.42 14.39 -2.60
CA GLY A 53 2.70 13.48 -1.71
C GLY A 53 3.63 12.60 -0.89
N ILE A 54 4.70 12.06 -1.48
CA ILE A 54 5.70 11.26 -0.76
C ILE A 54 6.35 12.07 0.35
N GLU A 55 6.84 13.28 0.04
CA GLU A 55 7.46 14.15 1.05
C GLU A 55 6.46 14.54 2.14
N LYS A 56 5.20 14.81 1.77
CA LYS A 56 4.13 15.09 2.73
C LYS A 56 3.95 13.92 3.70
N SER A 57 3.82 12.69 3.20
CA SER A 57 3.63 11.51 4.06
C SER A 57 4.85 11.24 4.94
N LEU A 58 6.08 11.41 4.44
CA LEU A 58 7.29 11.29 5.28
C LEU A 58 7.27 12.28 6.45
N ASN A 59 6.89 13.53 6.16
CA ASN A 59 6.78 14.58 7.18
C ASN A 59 5.66 14.29 8.20
N GLU A 60 4.46 13.95 7.74
CA GLU A 60 3.32 13.65 8.63
C GLU A 60 3.57 12.38 9.45
N LEU A 61 4.13 11.33 8.85
CA LEU A 61 4.53 10.12 9.58
C LEU A 61 5.78 10.35 10.47
N GLN A 62 6.43 11.51 10.36
CA GLN A 62 7.62 11.92 11.11
C GLN A 62 8.75 10.89 11.02
N THR A 63 9.06 10.43 9.81
CA THR A 63 10.05 9.39 9.56
C THR A 63 10.83 9.65 8.27
N ASP A 64 12.09 9.20 8.24
CA ASP A 64 12.96 9.36 7.07
C ASP A 64 12.67 8.32 5.97
N TYR A 65 11.93 7.25 6.29
CA TYR A 65 11.55 6.23 5.32
C TYR A 65 10.19 5.58 5.59
N ILE A 66 9.54 5.13 4.52
CA ILE A 66 8.32 4.31 4.54
C ILE A 66 8.66 2.89 4.08
N ASP A 67 8.12 1.88 4.75
CA ASP A 67 8.42 0.48 4.43
C ASP A 67 7.69 0.03 3.16
N LEU A 68 6.42 0.43 2.98
CA LEU A 68 5.64 0.16 1.79
C LEU A 68 4.78 1.37 1.38
N LEU A 69 4.92 1.80 0.13
CA LEU A 69 4.08 2.85 -0.45
C LEU A 69 3.22 2.28 -1.58
N LEU A 70 1.91 2.51 -1.51
CA LEU A 70 0.95 2.01 -2.49
C LEU A 70 0.25 3.13 -3.28
N ILE A 71 -0.03 2.87 -4.56
CA ILE A 71 -1.05 3.63 -5.28
C ILE A 71 -2.42 3.11 -4.81
N HIS A 72 -3.26 3.97 -4.25
CA HIS A 72 -4.49 3.54 -3.55
C HIS A 72 -5.55 2.91 -4.47
N GLU A 73 -5.65 3.36 -5.73
CA GLU A 73 -6.61 2.86 -6.72
C GLU A 73 -5.97 2.86 -8.13
N PRO A 74 -6.50 2.08 -9.09
CA PRO A 74 -6.01 2.08 -10.46
C PRO A 74 -6.45 3.33 -11.23
N TYR A 75 -5.81 4.47 -10.93
CA TYR A 75 -5.99 5.73 -11.65
C TYR A 75 -5.38 5.67 -13.05
N ASP A 76 -5.90 6.47 -13.98
CA ASP A 76 -5.34 6.58 -15.34
C ASP A 76 -3.87 7.05 -15.32
N ASN A 77 -3.52 7.93 -14.37
CA ASN A 77 -2.16 8.43 -14.16
C ASN A 77 -1.30 7.53 -13.25
N ALA A 78 -1.71 6.30 -12.94
CA ALA A 78 -0.97 5.42 -12.03
C ALA A 78 0.49 5.22 -12.47
N MET A 79 0.78 5.13 -13.77
CA MET A 79 2.15 4.99 -14.26
C MET A 79 3.02 6.22 -13.94
N GLU A 80 2.48 7.44 -14.09
CA GLU A 80 3.20 8.66 -13.72
C GLU A 80 3.48 8.74 -12.22
N MET A 81 2.51 8.34 -11.39
CA MET A 81 2.72 8.24 -9.94
C MET A 81 3.81 7.22 -9.63
N TYR A 82 3.81 6.09 -10.34
CA TYR A 82 4.76 5.02 -10.12
C TYR A 82 6.19 5.38 -10.54
N GLU A 83 6.38 6.25 -11.53
CA GLU A 83 7.70 6.84 -11.83
C GLU A 83 8.24 7.62 -10.62
N ALA A 84 7.41 8.41 -9.94
CA ALA A 84 7.82 9.10 -8.71
C ALA A 84 8.14 8.12 -7.57
N PHE A 85 7.39 7.01 -7.49
CA PHE A 85 7.65 5.95 -6.50
C PHE A 85 8.99 5.28 -6.74
N LYS A 86 9.34 4.98 -8.00
CA LYS A 86 10.64 4.40 -8.37
C LYS A 86 11.80 5.30 -8.00
N GLU A 87 11.69 6.61 -8.21
CA GLU A 87 12.73 7.56 -7.77
C GLU A 87 12.89 7.55 -6.25
N ALA A 88 11.80 7.60 -5.50
CA ALA A 88 11.86 7.58 -4.04
C ALA A 88 12.35 6.23 -3.48
N TYR A 89 12.05 5.14 -4.18
CA TYR A 89 12.60 3.81 -3.90
C TYR A 89 14.11 3.75 -4.13
N GLN A 90 14.59 4.25 -5.28
CA GLN A 90 16.03 4.32 -5.58
C GLN A 90 16.78 5.24 -4.61
N ALA A 91 16.14 6.32 -4.14
CA ALA A 91 16.69 7.23 -3.13
C ALA A 91 16.68 6.64 -1.70
N GLY A 92 16.09 5.46 -1.48
CA GLY A 92 16.01 4.82 -0.17
C GLY A 92 14.97 5.42 0.79
N LYS A 93 14.15 6.38 0.34
CA LYS A 93 13.04 6.95 1.12
C LYS A 93 11.87 5.98 1.24
N ILE A 94 11.68 5.13 0.24
CA ILE A 94 10.67 4.08 0.24
C ILE A 94 11.38 2.74 0.11
N ARG A 95 11.05 1.74 0.94
CA ARG A 95 11.71 0.43 0.90
C ARG A 95 11.03 -0.58 -0.02
N ALA A 96 9.74 -0.42 -0.26
CA ALA A 96 8.98 -1.21 -1.24
C ALA A 96 7.86 -0.35 -1.83
N ILE A 97 7.58 -0.57 -3.11
CA ILE A 97 6.55 0.16 -3.86
C ILE A 97 5.53 -0.84 -4.41
N GLY A 98 4.25 -0.51 -4.31
CA GLY A 98 3.17 -1.40 -4.68
C GLY A 98 1.93 -0.67 -5.19
N VAL A 99 0.86 -1.43 -5.35
CA VAL A 99 -0.45 -0.96 -5.81
C VAL A 99 -1.56 -1.50 -4.91
N SER A 100 -2.75 -0.94 -5.05
CA SER A 100 -3.95 -1.34 -4.32
C SER A 100 -5.15 -1.30 -5.25
N ASN A 101 -6.05 -2.27 -5.08
CA ASN A 101 -7.30 -2.41 -5.83
C ASN A 101 -7.12 -2.63 -7.34
N PHE A 102 -5.99 -3.22 -7.75
CA PHE A 102 -5.81 -3.65 -9.13
C PHE A 102 -6.48 -5.02 -9.31
N ASP A 103 -7.39 -5.13 -10.28
CA ASP A 103 -7.86 -6.45 -10.71
C ASP A 103 -6.81 -7.14 -11.58
N ALA A 104 -6.97 -8.45 -11.83
CA ALA A 104 -5.99 -9.23 -12.59
C ALA A 104 -5.67 -8.65 -13.99
N ARG A 105 -6.65 -8.03 -14.67
CA ARG A 105 -6.44 -7.44 -16.00
C ARG A 105 -5.63 -6.15 -15.89
N LYS A 106 -6.03 -5.25 -14.99
CA LYS A 106 -5.33 -3.98 -14.76
C LYS A 106 -3.92 -4.23 -14.25
N TYR A 107 -3.77 -5.17 -13.32
CA TYR A 107 -2.48 -5.59 -12.79
C TYR A 107 -1.54 -6.06 -13.91
N GLN A 108 -2.01 -7.02 -14.73
CA GLN A 108 -1.22 -7.55 -15.83
C GLN A 108 -0.88 -6.50 -16.89
N ALA A 109 -1.77 -5.53 -17.14
CA ALA A 109 -1.47 -4.42 -18.04
C ALA A 109 -0.40 -3.48 -17.45
N PHE A 110 -0.48 -3.21 -16.14
CA PHE A 110 0.43 -2.32 -15.43
C PHE A 110 1.87 -2.86 -15.40
N ILE A 111 2.04 -4.13 -15.02
CA ILE A 111 3.37 -4.73 -14.85
C ILE A 111 4.15 -4.88 -16.15
N ARG A 112 3.48 -4.84 -17.31
CA ARG A 112 4.15 -4.87 -18.63
C ARG A 112 5.00 -3.64 -18.89
N SER A 113 4.74 -2.53 -18.19
CA SER A 113 5.35 -1.23 -18.50
C SER A 113 5.96 -0.53 -17.28
N CYS A 114 5.74 -1.02 -16.05
CA CYS A 114 6.16 -0.32 -14.84
C CYS A 114 7.68 -0.33 -14.58
N GLY A 115 8.40 -1.30 -15.15
CA GLY A 115 9.86 -1.44 -15.05
C GLY A 115 10.36 -1.97 -13.69
N VAL A 116 9.71 -1.61 -12.59
CA VAL A 116 9.88 -2.23 -11.27
C VAL A 116 8.56 -2.91 -10.91
N ILE A 117 8.60 -4.20 -10.66
CA ILE A 117 7.40 -4.97 -10.36
C ILE A 117 6.86 -4.56 -8.97
N PRO A 118 5.56 -4.25 -8.82
CA PRO A 118 4.92 -3.97 -7.53
C PRO A 118 5.18 -5.08 -6.52
N ALA A 119 5.74 -4.75 -5.36
CA ALA A 119 6.01 -5.74 -4.31
C ALA A 119 4.71 -6.31 -3.72
N VAL A 120 3.64 -5.52 -3.74
CA VAL A 120 2.32 -5.85 -3.20
C VAL A 120 1.23 -5.30 -4.11
N ASP A 121 0.20 -6.11 -4.34
CA ASP A 121 -1.15 -5.63 -4.69
C ASP A 121 -2.07 -5.88 -3.49
N GLN A 122 -2.56 -4.79 -2.89
CA GLN A 122 -3.42 -4.83 -1.72
C GLN A 122 -4.89 -4.72 -2.14
N VAL A 123 -5.69 -5.75 -1.87
CA VAL A 123 -7.09 -5.80 -2.34
C VAL A 123 -8.05 -6.30 -1.28
N GLU A 124 -9.33 -5.95 -1.40
CA GLU A 124 -10.41 -6.61 -0.64
C GLU A 124 -10.35 -8.12 -0.87
N SER A 125 -10.18 -8.89 0.22
CA SER A 125 -10.25 -10.34 0.17
C SER A 125 -10.74 -10.95 1.46
N HIS A 126 -11.80 -11.74 1.36
CA HIS A 126 -12.42 -12.45 2.48
C HIS A 126 -13.08 -13.75 1.97
N VAL A 127 -13.66 -14.56 2.86
CA VAL A 127 -14.24 -15.88 2.52
C VAL A 127 -15.24 -15.82 1.35
N TYR A 128 -16.04 -14.75 1.28
CA TYR A 128 -17.01 -14.55 0.19
C TYR A 128 -16.46 -13.86 -1.07
N TYR A 129 -15.23 -13.39 -1.03
CA TYR A 129 -14.56 -12.71 -2.14
C TYR A 129 -13.06 -13.07 -2.12
N PRO A 130 -12.72 -14.34 -2.44
CA PRO A 130 -11.39 -14.87 -2.20
C PRO A 130 -10.34 -14.40 -3.21
N GLN A 131 -10.72 -13.66 -4.26
CA GLN A 131 -9.80 -13.14 -5.29
C GLN A 131 -8.97 -14.23 -5.98
N LEU A 132 -9.55 -15.42 -6.23
CA LEU A 132 -8.79 -16.61 -6.68
C LEU A 132 -7.99 -16.37 -7.97
N SER A 133 -8.59 -15.70 -8.96
CA SER A 133 -7.91 -15.41 -10.23
C SER A 133 -6.71 -14.48 -10.05
N LEU A 134 -6.84 -13.44 -9.22
CA LEU A 134 -5.76 -12.51 -8.92
C LEU A 134 -4.67 -13.19 -8.09
N LYS A 135 -5.03 -13.95 -7.04
CA LYS A 135 -4.07 -14.76 -6.26
C LYS A 135 -3.27 -15.71 -7.14
N LYS A 136 -3.91 -16.37 -8.11
CA LYS A 136 -3.22 -17.25 -9.05
C LYS A 136 -2.21 -16.48 -9.90
N LEU A 137 -2.56 -15.28 -10.36
CA LEU A 137 -1.67 -14.41 -11.13
C LEU A 137 -0.46 -13.95 -10.30
N LEU A 138 -0.68 -13.48 -9.07
CA LEU A 138 0.40 -12.98 -8.22
C LEU A 138 1.36 -14.10 -7.75
N ASN A 139 0.87 -15.35 -7.65
CA ASN A 139 1.67 -16.51 -7.23
C ASN A 139 2.45 -17.18 -8.37
N THR A 140 2.37 -16.72 -9.62
CA THR A 140 3.20 -17.30 -10.69
C THR A 140 4.66 -16.88 -10.53
N HIS A 141 5.59 -17.83 -10.68
CA HIS A 141 7.05 -17.66 -10.48
C HIS A 141 7.75 -16.58 -11.32
N GLU A 142 7.03 -15.90 -12.23
CA GLU A 142 7.53 -14.73 -12.97
C GLU A 142 7.42 -13.42 -12.16
N HIS A 143 6.71 -13.46 -11.04
CA HIS A 143 6.32 -12.30 -10.23
C HIS A 143 6.66 -12.60 -8.76
N ASN A 144 7.81 -12.12 -8.25
CA ASN A 144 8.19 -12.23 -6.83
C ASN A 144 7.37 -11.25 -5.97
N GLU A 145 6.06 -11.42 -5.97
CA GLU A 145 5.10 -10.45 -5.42
C GLU A 145 4.30 -11.06 -4.27
N SER A 146 3.98 -10.23 -3.29
CA SER A 146 3.18 -10.65 -2.14
C SER A 146 1.75 -10.13 -2.25
N PHE A 147 0.77 -11.03 -2.20
CA PHE A 147 -0.63 -10.66 -2.06
C PHE A 147 -0.90 -10.15 -0.63
N SER A 148 -1.49 -8.96 -0.49
CA SER A 148 -1.96 -8.46 0.80
C SER A 148 -3.48 -8.29 0.78
N SER A 149 -4.16 -8.89 1.74
CA SER A 149 -5.60 -8.73 1.90
C SER A 149 -5.91 -7.49 2.74
N GLN A 150 -6.66 -6.55 2.18
CA GLN A 150 -7.46 -5.63 2.98
C GLN A 150 -8.85 -6.22 3.23
N GLN A 151 -9.49 -5.74 4.31
CA GLN A 151 -10.87 -6.11 4.64
C GLN A 151 -11.07 -7.64 4.68
N GLN A 152 -10.28 -8.34 5.50
CA GLN A 152 -10.37 -9.79 5.74
C GLN A 152 -11.74 -10.25 6.26
N ARG A 153 -12.53 -9.29 6.74
CA ARG A 153 -13.86 -9.42 7.31
C ARG A 153 -14.81 -8.52 6.51
N PRO A 154 -16.03 -8.96 6.16
CA PRO A 154 -16.92 -8.25 5.23
C PRO A 154 -17.61 -7.00 5.83
N GLU A 155 -16.94 -6.28 6.75
CA GLU A 155 -17.47 -5.06 7.41
C GLU A 155 -18.89 -5.23 7.98
N GLY A 156 -19.12 -6.25 8.79
CA GLY A 156 -20.44 -6.45 9.41
C GLY A 156 -21.50 -7.12 8.50
N ARG A 157 -21.34 -7.08 7.16
CA ARG A 157 -22.43 -7.40 6.20
C ARG A 157 -22.91 -8.85 6.18
N LYS A 158 -22.14 -9.80 6.72
CA LYS A 158 -22.45 -11.25 6.64
C LYS A 158 -22.30 -12.00 7.98
N TYR A 159 -22.34 -11.30 9.10
CA TYR A 159 -22.25 -11.92 10.44
C TYR A 159 -23.60 -12.40 10.99
N CYS A 160 -24.71 -12.04 10.35
CA CYS A 160 -26.03 -12.51 10.73
C CYS A 160 -26.47 -13.64 9.80
N HIS A 161 -26.28 -14.88 10.24
CA HIS A 161 -27.16 -15.96 9.82
C HIS A 161 -28.35 -15.94 10.79
N PRO A 162 -29.60 -15.70 10.35
CA PRO A 162 -30.74 -16.01 11.20
C PRO A 162 -30.76 -17.53 11.43
N ASP A 163 -30.88 -17.91 12.70
CA ASP A 163 -31.08 -19.29 13.15
C ASP A 163 -32.33 -19.94 12.52
#